data_AF-A0A832VEQ1-F1
#
_entry.id   AF-A0A832VEQ1-F1
#
_cell.length_a   1.000
_cell.length_b   1.000
_cell.length_c   1.000
_cell.angle_alpha   90.00
_cell.angle_beta   90.00
_cell.angle_gamma   90.00
#
_symmetry.space_group_name_H-M   'P 1'
#
loop_
_entity.id
_entity.type
_entity.pdbx_description
1 polymer ?
#
loop_
_entity_poly.entity_id
_entity_poly.type
_entity_poly.pdbx_seq_one_letter_code
_entity_poly.pdbx_strand_id
1 'polypeptide(L)'
;RLDREAGEYVLLPNFRLPTHIHSRSANSKWLAEIAHRNPVWLHPQDARDLGVTDGDLLKIETEIGHFVDKVWVTESIKPGIVGCSHHIGRWRRQQDAGNRYMSAKVDITNPEPGRWRMRTLAGVEPWKSNDADTRRVWWRDGGVHQNLTHPVQPDPISGAHCWLQKVRLTKPGPDEKYGDIEVDTDRSFAYFKKWNQWAKDAETHPNGLRRPLWMGRPLTPARDQFYIDK
;
A
#
# COMPACT_ATOMS: atom_id res chain seq x y z
N ARG A 1 0.80 12.65 16.90
CA ARG A 1 0.34 13.93 16.31
C ARG A 1 1.00 14.07 14.94
N LEU A 2 0.28 14.52 13.92
CA LEU A 2 0.82 14.72 12.57
C LEU A 2 1.32 16.15 12.41
N ASP A 3 2.47 16.31 11.79
CA ASP A 3 3.07 17.59 11.41
C ASP A 3 2.71 17.94 9.95
N ARG A 4 1.79 18.89 9.79
CA ARG A 4 1.31 19.32 8.48
C ARG A 4 2.33 20.14 7.70
N GLU A 5 3.19 20.87 8.38
CA GLU A 5 4.23 21.70 7.75
C GLU A 5 5.35 20.82 7.20
N ALA A 6 5.64 19.70 7.88
CA ALA A 6 6.53 18.65 7.38
C ALA A 6 5.91 17.76 6.28
N GLY A 7 4.68 18.04 5.85
CA GLY A 7 3.98 17.28 4.82
C GLY A 7 3.51 15.90 5.29
N GLU A 8 3.14 15.74 6.57
CA GLU A 8 2.63 14.48 7.11
C GLU A 8 1.11 14.32 6.95
N TYR A 9 0.72 13.11 6.55
CA TYR A 9 -0.67 12.71 6.25
C TYR A 9 -0.95 11.31 6.79
N VAL A 10 -2.23 10.95 6.85
CA VAL A 10 -2.66 9.56 7.00
C VAL A 10 -2.98 8.97 5.64
N LEU A 11 -2.31 7.90 5.26
CA LEU A 11 -2.70 7.07 4.13
C LEU A 11 -3.78 6.08 4.57
N LEU A 12 -4.89 6.07 3.84
CA LEU A 12 -5.96 5.09 3.88
C LEU A 12 -5.75 4.11 2.70
N PRO A 13 -5.05 2.96 2.91
CA PRO A 13 -4.71 2.07 1.80
C PRO A 13 -5.76 0.99 1.51
N ASN A 14 -6.75 0.84 2.38
CA ASN A 14 -7.59 -0.36 2.46
C ASN A 14 -9.06 -0.15 1.99
N PHE A 15 -9.38 1.04 1.45
CA PHE A 15 -10.70 1.28 0.90
C PHE A 15 -10.94 0.44 -0.35
N ARG A 16 -12.21 0.21 -0.66
CA ARG A 16 -12.64 -0.78 -1.65
C ARG A 16 -13.24 -0.09 -2.86
N LEU A 17 -12.72 -0.43 -4.04
CA LEU A 17 -13.37 -0.07 -5.29
C LEU A 17 -14.54 -1.05 -5.51
N PRO A 18 -15.75 -0.56 -5.84
CA PRO A 18 -16.93 -1.43 -5.97
C PRO A 18 -16.80 -2.43 -7.13
N THR A 19 -15.92 -2.17 -8.09
CA THR A 19 -15.65 -3.01 -9.26
C THR A 19 -14.64 -4.13 -9.01
N HIS A 20 -14.02 -4.19 -7.83
CA HIS A 20 -12.94 -5.13 -7.55
C HIS A 20 -13.11 -5.90 -6.23
N ILE A 21 -12.68 -7.17 -6.26
CA ILE A 21 -12.71 -8.07 -5.11
C ILE A 21 -11.28 -8.37 -4.70
N HIS A 22 -10.77 -7.63 -3.72
CA HIS A 22 -9.38 -7.74 -3.24
C HIS A 22 -8.40 -7.83 -4.43
N SER A 23 -7.61 -8.90 -4.48
CA SER A 23 -6.63 -9.22 -5.51
C SER A 23 -7.14 -10.15 -6.62
N ARG A 24 -8.43 -10.53 -6.60
CA ARG A 24 -8.96 -11.66 -7.40
C ARG A 24 -9.67 -11.24 -8.70
N SER A 25 -9.97 -9.96 -8.87
CA SER A 25 -10.70 -9.44 -10.04
C SER A 25 -9.79 -8.90 -11.14
N ALA A 26 -8.48 -8.79 -10.90
CA ALA A 26 -7.54 -8.15 -11.82
C ALA A 26 -7.44 -8.86 -13.19
N ASN A 27 -7.84 -10.14 -13.29
CA ASN A 27 -7.83 -10.93 -14.52
C ASN A 27 -9.17 -10.91 -15.28
N SER A 28 -10.15 -10.10 -14.84
CA SER A 28 -11.41 -9.91 -15.55
C SER A 28 -11.30 -8.69 -16.46
N LYS A 29 -11.33 -8.90 -17.79
CA LYS A 29 -11.16 -7.82 -18.76
C LYS A 29 -12.21 -6.72 -18.65
N TRP A 30 -13.47 -7.08 -18.36
CA TRP A 30 -14.55 -6.11 -18.19
C TRP A 30 -14.41 -5.27 -16.92
N LEU A 31 -13.98 -5.89 -15.80
CA LEU A 31 -13.76 -5.14 -14.57
C LEU A 31 -12.52 -4.24 -14.66
N ALA A 32 -11.48 -4.72 -15.35
CA ALA A 32 -10.29 -3.92 -15.65
C ALA A 32 -10.62 -2.71 -16.53
N GLU A 33 -11.46 -2.90 -17.55
CA GLU A 33 -11.88 -1.80 -18.42
C GLU A 33 -12.57 -0.67 -17.63
N ILE A 34 -13.46 -1.01 -16.70
CA ILE A 34 -14.16 -0.04 -15.85
C ILE A 34 -13.19 0.66 -14.87
N ALA A 35 -12.27 -0.08 -14.25
CA ALA A 35 -11.35 0.44 -13.25
C ALA A 35 -9.94 -0.14 -13.43
N HIS A 36 -9.06 0.62 -14.11
CA HIS A 36 -7.67 0.23 -14.35
C HIS A 36 -6.65 1.20 -13.74
N ARG A 37 -7.08 2.36 -13.25
CA ARG A 37 -6.19 3.38 -12.67
C ARG A 37 -6.20 3.29 -11.16
N ASN A 38 -5.03 3.47 -10.54
CA ASN A 38 -4.89 3.46 -9.08
C ASN A 38 -4.38 4.79 -8.51
N PRO A 39 -4.98 5.94 -8.85
CA PRO A 39 -4.42 7.21 -8.41
C PRO A 39 -4.48 7.36 -6.89
N VAL A 40 -3.64 8.24 -6.37
CA VAL A 40 -3.69 8.73 -4.99
C VAL A 40 -4.74 9.83 -4.90
N TRP A 41 -5.76 9.60 -4.10
CA TRP A 41 -6.86 10.53 -3.86
C TRP A 41 -6.37 11.62 -2.93
N LEU A 42 -6.52 12.87 -3.37
CA LEU A 42 -6.04 14.04 -2.65
C LEU A 42 -7.14 15.09 -2.59
N HIS A 43 -7.36 15.69 -1.42
CA HIS A 43 -8.33 16.78 -1.29
C HIS A 43 -7.81 18.04 -2.02
N PRO A 44 -8.67 18.88 -2.64
CA PRO A 44 -8.24 20.08 -3.36
C PRO A 44 -7.37 21.05 -2.55
N GLN A 45 -7.61 21.17 -1.24
CA GLN A 45 -6.75 21.97 -0.36
C GLN A 45 -5.33 21.40 -0.28
N ASP A 46 -5.21 20.09 -0.03
CA ASP A 46 -3.90 19.43 0.09
C ASP A 46 -3.14 19.47 -1.25
N ALA A 47 -3.86 19.35 -2.38
CA ALA A 47 -3.30 19.50 -3.71
C ALA A 47 -2.72 20.90 -3.96
N ARG A 48 -3.41 21.96 -3.52
CA ARG A 48 -2.90 23.34 -3.56
C ARG A 48 -1.66 23.51 -2.70
N ASP A 49 -1.69 23.00 -1.46
CA ASP A 49 -0.58 23.12 -0.51
C ASP A 49 0.68 22.40 -1.03
N LEU A 50 0.50 21.27 -1.72
CA LEU A 50 1.58 20.50 -2.36
C LEU A 50 1.96 21.03 -3.76
N GLY A 51 1.17 21.94 -4.33
CA GLY A 51 1.35 22.48 -5.68
C GLY A 51 1.28 21.42 -6.77
N VAL A 52 0.31 20.49 -6.68
CA VAL A 52 0.06 19.40 -7.63
C VAL A 52 -1.38 19.43 -8.12
N THR A 53 -1.61 18.86 -9.30
CA THR A 53 -2.91 18.76 -9.98
C THR A 53 -3.16 17.33 -10.46
N ASP A 54 -4.32 17.09 -11.09
CA ASP A 54 -4.66 15.77 -11.62
C ASP A 54 -3.59 15.23 -12.59
N GLY A 55 -3.16 14.00 -12.35
CA GLY A 55 -2.17 13.31 -13.18
C GLY A 55 -0.72 13.64 -12.85
N ASP A 56 -0.44 14.66 -12.04
CA ASP A 56 0.91 14.90 -11.51
C ASP A 56 1.39 13.72 -10.67
N LEU A 57 2.70 13.55 -10.59
CA LEU A 57 3.30 12.52 -9.76
C LEU A 57 3.47 13.00 -8.32
N LEU A 58 3.22 12.09 -7.39
CA LEU A 58 3.42 12.29 -5.97
C LEU A 58 4.24 11.12 -5.41
N LYS A 59 5.23 11.45 -4.59
CA LYS A 59 5.99 10.49 -3.80
C LYS A 59 5.31 10.34 -2.44
N ILE A 60 5.01 9.10 -2.08
CA ILE A 60 4.39 8.72 -0.82
C ILE A 60 5.43 7.97 -0.02
N GLU A 61 6.05 8.67 0.92
CA GLU A 61 7.09 8.12 1.78
C GLU A 61 6.47 7.53 3.05
N THR A 62 6.82 6.29 3.34
CA THR A 62 6.47 5.57 4.56
C THR A 62 7.71 5.43 5.46
N GLU A 63 7.52 4.81 6.61
CA GLU A 63 8.60 4.54 7.57
C GLU A 63 9.71 3.62 7.03
N ILE A 64 9.45 2.86 5.96
CA ILE A 64 10.36 1.83 5.45
C ILE A 64 10.74 2.02 3.98
N GLY A 65 10.21 3.04 3.31
CA GLY A 65 10.36 3.17 1.87
C GLY A 65 9.46 4.24 1.27
N HIS A 66 9.22 4.16 -0.02
CA HIS A 66 8.28 5.02 -0.71
C HIS A 66 7.76 4.36 -1.99
N PHE A 67 6.67 4.91 -2.51
CA PHE A 67 6.20 4.64 -3.86
C PHE A 67 5.82 5.94 -4.57
N VAL A 68 5.84 5.92 -5.90
CA VAL A 68 5.48 7.08 -6.74
C VAL A 68 4.26 6.76 -7.58
N ASP A 69 3.20 7.54 -7.44
CA ASP A 69 1.93 7.34 -8.15
C ASP A 69 1.35 8.69 -8.63
N LYS A 70 0.28 8.63 -9.42
CA LYS A 70 -0.42 9.81 -9.94
C LYS A 70 -1.45 10.33 -8.95
N VAL A 71 -1.64 11.64 -8.95
CA VAL A 71 -2.67 12.30 -8.15
C VAL A 71 -4.03 12.26 -8.85
N TRP A 72 -5.09 12.05 -8.07
CA TRP A 72 -6.46 12.39 -8.43
C TRP A 72 -7.04 13.33 -7.36
N VAL A 73 -7.35 14.55 -7.76
CA VAL A 73 -7.88 15.60 -6.91
C VAL A 73 -9.40 15.44 -6.80
N THR A 74 -9.91 15.30 -5.58
CA THR A 74 -11.33 15.07 -5.35
C THR A 74 -11.79 15.55 -3.98
N GLU A 75 -13.00 16.12 -3.89
CA GLU A 75 -13.65 16.47 -2.61
C GLU A 75 -14.19 15.24 -1.87
N SER A 76 -14.09 14.04 -2.45
CA SER A 76 -14.55 12.78 -1.87
C SER A 76 -13.64 12.24 -0.75
N ILE A 77 -12.61 12.99 -0.35
CA ILE A 77 -11.68 12.63 0.71
C ILE A 77 -11.44 13.80 1.65
N LYS A 78 -11.33 13.52 2.94
CA LYS A 78 -11.14 14.57 3.96
C LYS A 78 -9.75 15.22 3.84
N PRO A 79 -9.62 16.55 4.00
CA PRO A 79 -8.32 17.20 4.17
C PRO A 79 -7.43 16.51 5.21
N GLY A 80 -6.18 16.28 4.83
CA GLY A 80 -5.15 15.61 5.62
C GLY A 80 -5.15 14.08 5.58
N ILE A 81 -6.08 13.48 4.83
CA ILE A 81 -6.12 12.06 4.55
C ILE A 81 -5.86 11.86 3.05
N VAL A 82 -5.00 10.91 2.71
CA VAL A 82 -4.79 10.46 1.33
C VAL A 82 -5.25 9.04 1.16
N GLY A 83 -5.82 8.73 0.01
CA GLY A 83 -6.34 7.40 -0.30
C GLY A 83 -5.56 6.77 -1.44
N CYS A 84 -5.16 5.51 -1.31
CA CYS A 84 -4.77 4.71 -2.47
C CYS A 84 -5.38 3.31 -2.31
N SER A 85 -5.98 2.77 -3.37
CA SER A 85 -6.66 1.48 -3.30
C SER A 85 -5.66 0.33 -3.38
N HIS A 86 -5.82 -0.73 -2.57
CA HIS A 86 -4.96 -1.93 -2.63
C HIS A 86 -5.30 -2.89 -3.79
N HIS A 87 -6.36 -2.61 -4.58
CA HIS A 87 -6.85 -3.55 -5.59
C HIS A 87 -5.92 -3.69 -6.79
N ILE A 88 -5.31 -2.58 -7.20
CA ILE A 88 -4.55 -2.39 -8.43
C ILE A 88 -3.06 -2.21 -8.07
N GLY A 89 -2.14 -2.38 -9.02
CA GLY A 89 -0.70 -2.41 -8.76
C GLY A 89 -0.10 -3.80 -8.85
N ARG A 90 -0.69 -4.72 -9.63
CA ARG A 90 -0.02 -6.00 -9.88
C ARG A 90 1.21 -5.75 -10.75
N TRP A 91 2.18 -6.61 -10.59
CA TRP A 91 3.42 -6.53 -11.35
C TRP A 91 3.86 -7.93 -11.76
N ARG A 92 4.70 -7.97 -12.79
CA ARG A 92 5.36 -9.18 -13.29
C ARG A 92 6.77 -8.82 -13.75
N ARG A 93 7.73 -9.71 -13.55
CA ARG A 93 9.07 -9.57 -14.16
C ARG A 93 9.03 -10.08 -15.60
N GLN A 94 10.10 -9.84 -16.34
CA GLN A 94 10.21 -10.25 -17.75
C GLN A 94 10.02 -11.76 -17.96
N GLN A 95 10.49 -12.58 -17.01
CA GLN A 95 10.40 -14.04 -17.04
C GLN A 95 9.05 -14.59 -16.53
N ASP A 96 8.23 -13.76 -15.87
CA ASP A 96 7.02 -14.23 -15.23
C ASP A 96 5.88 -14.35 -16.26
N ALA A 97 5.18 -15.49 -16.24
CA ALA A 97 3.91 -15.66 -16.94
C ALA A 97 2.74 -15.15 -16.07
N GLY A 98 1.63 -14.76 -16.70
CA GLY A 98 0.42 -14.40 -15.96
C GLY A 98 -0.46 -13.37 -16.65
N ASN A 99 -1.43 -12.87 -15.87
CA ASN A 99 -2.37 -11.83 -16.28
C ASN A 99 -1.64 -10.58 -16.76
N ARG A 100 -2.05 -10.04 -17.93
CA ARG A 100 -1.52 -8.80 -18.53
C ARG A 100 -2.52 -7.65 -18.53
N TYR A 101 -3.78 -7.88 -18.14
CA TYR A 101 -4.83 -6.86 -18.09
C TYR A 101 -4.57 -5.80 -17.03
N MET A 102 -3.97 -6.12 -15.88
CA MET A 102 -3.76 -5.15 -14.79
C MET A 102 -2.42 -5.33 -14.10
N SER A 103 -1.40 -5.78 -14.83
CA SER A 103 -0.05 -5.91 -14.30
C SER A 103 0.95 -5.08 -15.10
N ALA A 104 1.80 -4.34 -14.39
CA ALA A 104 2.95 -3.68 -14.97
C ALA A 104 4.12 -4.66 -15.13
N LYS A 105 4.95 -4.46 -16.15
CA LYS A 105 6.23 -5.14 -16.26
C LYS A 105 7.27 -4.38 -15.45
N VAL A 106 7.96 -5.05 -14.54
CA VAL A 106 8.91 -4.40 -13.61
C VAL A 106 10.29 -5.06 -13.65
N ASP A 107 11.29 -4.28 -13.26
CA ASP A 107 12.60 -4.76 -12.87
C ASP A 107 12.76 -4.62 -11.35
N ILE A 108 13.37 -5.62 -10.70
CA ILE A 108 13.60 -5.62 -9.25
C ILE A 108 15.09 -5.79 -9.02
N THR A 109 15.68 -4.80 -8.37
CA THR A 109 17.11 -4.77 -8.05
C THR A 109 17.33 -4.58 -6.56
N ASN A 110 18.51 -4.97 -6.10
CA ASN A 110 18.99 -4.72 -4.75
C ASN A 110 20.26 -3.84 -4.88
N PRO A 111 20.11 -2.51 -5.03
CA PRO A 111 21.26 -1.63 -5.29
C PRO A 111 22.24 -1.56 -4.11
N GLU A 112 21.74 -1.76 -2.89
CA GLU A 112 22.52 -1.82 -1.66
C GLU A 112 21.95 -2.92 -0.75
N PRO A 113 22.76 -3.54 0.13
CA PRO A 113 22.26 -4.51 1.10
C PRO A 113 21.04 -3.98 1.86
N GLY A 114 19.97 -4.78 1.91
CA GLY A 114 18.71 -4.41 2.56
C GLY A 114 17.81 -3.44 1.77
N ARG A 115 18.34 -2.70 0.78
CA ARG A 115 17.54 -1.83 -0.08
C ARG A 115 17.06 -2.56 -1.33
N TRP A 116 15.75 -2.60 -1.53
CA TRP A 116 15.12 -3.15 -2.72
C TRP A 116 14.44 -2.06 -3.51
N ARG A 117 14.65 -2.08 -4.83
CA ARG A 117 14.06 -1.13 -5.76
C ARG A 117 13.29 -1.89 -6.83
N MET A 118 12.05 -1.48 -7.04
CA MET A 118 11.22 -1.91 -8.16
C MET A 118 11.03 -0.73 -9.12
N ARG A 119 11.42 -0.92 -10.38
CA ARG A 119 11.24 0.06 -11.46
C ARG A 119 10.21 -0.44 -12.44
N THR A 120 9.25 0.41 -12.80
CA THR A 120 8.29 0.07 -13.86
C THR A 120 8.94 0.20 -15.23
N LEU A 121 9.05 -0.91 -15.97
CA LEU A 121 9.63 -0.97 -17.31
C LEU A 121 8.59 -0.69 -18.40
N ALA A 122 7.37 -1.20 -18.22
CA ALA A 122 6.26 -1.01 -19.14
C ALA A 122 4.93 -1.16 -18.39
N GLY A 123 3.93 -0.35 -18.78
CA GLY A 123 2.57 -0.46 -18.25
C GLY A 123 1.79 -1.62 -18.87
N VAL A 124 0.47 -1.45 -18.90
CA VAL A 124 -0.43 -2.36 -19.63
C VAL A 124 -0.45 -1.98 -21.11
N GLU A 125 -0.34 -2.97 -21.98
CA GLU A 125 -0.29 -2.80 -23.43
C GLU A 125 -1.13 -3.90 -24.10
N PRO A 126 -1.68 -3.66 -25.30
CA PRO A 126 -2.31 -4.73 -26.08
C PRO A 126 -1.32 -5.84 -26.41
N TRP A 127 -1.80 -7.09 -26.49
CA TRP A 127 -0.99 -8.23 -26.92
C TRP A 127 -1.77 -9.18 -27.82
N LYS A 128 -1.03 -9.91 -28.67
CA LYS A 128 -1.61 -10.97 -29.50
C LYS A 128 -1.83 -12.23 -28.64
N SER A 129 -3.05 -12.76 -28.68
CA SER A 129 -3.40 -14.06 -28.11
C SER A 129 -4.53 -14.72 -28.92
N ASN A 130 -5.02 -15.86 -28.43
CA ASN A 130 -6.21 -16.54 -28.98
C ASN A 130 -7.52 -15.82 -28.61
N ASP A 131 -7.52 -14.96 -27.58
CA ASP A 131 -8.62 -14.03 -27.31
C ASP A 131 -8.41 -12.75 -28.16
N ALA A 132 -9.38 -12.43 -29.02
CA ALA A 132 -9.30 -11.28 -29.90
C ALA A 132 -9.28 -9.94 -29.16
N ASP A 133 -9.83 -9.89 -27.94
CA ASP A 133 -9.94 -8.65 -27.16
C ASP A 133 -8.60 -8.21 -26.56
N THR A 134 -7.62 -9.12 -26.43
CA THR A 134 -6.30 -8.75 -25.89
C THR A 134 -5.56 -7.76 -26.77
N ARG A 135 -5.88 -7.71 -28.07
CA ARG A 135 -5.34 -6.72 -29.03
C ARG A 135 -6.01 -5.35 -28.91
N ARG A 136 -7.11 -5.24 -28.15
CA ARG A 136 -7.94 -4.04 -28.02
C ARG A 136 -7.77 -3.34 -26.67
N VAL A 137 -6.92 -3.86 -25.79
CA VAL A 137 -6.65 -3.29 -24.47
C VAL A 137 -6.13 -1.86 -24.61
N TRP A 138 -6.96 -0.88 -24.24
CA TRP A 138 -6.68 0.55 -24.48
C TRP A 138 -6.13 1.27 -23.26
N TRP A 139 -6.31 0.72 -22.06
CA TRP A 139 -5.74 1.30 -20.85
C TRP A 139 -4.23 1.03 -20.76
N ARG A 140 -3.54 1.91 -20.02
CA ARG A 140 -2.07 1.91 -19.89
C ARG A 140 -1.60 1.79 -18.44
N ASP A 141 -2.44 2.19 -17.51
CA ASP A 141 -2.14 2.19 -16.08
C ASP A 141 -2.23 0.76 -15.52
N GLY A 142 -1.22 0.37 -14.75
CA GLY A 142 -1.19 -0.91 -14.02
C GLY A 142 -1.33 -0.71 -12.50
N GLY A 143 -1.36 0.55 -12.05
CA GLY A 143 -1.22 0.99 -10.67
C GLY A 143 0.11 0.66 -10.01
N VAL A 144 0.19 0.96 -8.72
CA VAL A 144 1.41 0.77 -7.91
C VAL A 144 1.10 -0.11 -6.69
N HIS A 145 1.99 -1.07 -6.39
CA HIS A 145 1.80 -2.01 -5.28
C HIS A 145 2.15 -1.41 -3.90
N GLN A 146 1.35 -0.45 -3.43
CA GLN A 146 1.61 0.33 -2.21
C GLN A 146 2.00 -0.51 -0.97
N ASN A 147 1.38 -1.69 -0.80
CA ASN A 147 1.58 -2.54 0.39
C ASN A 147 3.05 -2.96 0.61
N LEU A 148 3.89 -2.96 -0.44
CA LEU A 148 5.31 -3.26 -0.28
C LEU A 148 6.01 -2.24 0.64
N THR A 149 5.50 -1.03 0.70
CA THR A 149 6.05 0.07 1.50
C THR A 149 5.47 0.15 2.90
N HIS A 150 4.54 -0.72 3.29
CA HIS A 150 3.93 -0.62 4.62
C HIS A 150 4.78 -1.34 5.68
N PRO A 151 5.20 -0.67 6.77
CA PRO A 151 5.83 -1.32 7.91
C PRO A 151 4.93 -2.39 8.54
N VAL A 152 5.54 -3.38 9.19
CA VAL A 152 4.83 -4.38 10.00
C VAL A 152 4.45 -3.77 11.35
N GLN A 153 3.16 -3.54 11.57
CA GLN A 153 2.63 -2.89 12.77
C GLN A 153 1.38 -3.63 13.32
N PRO A 154 1.56 -4.74 14.05
CA PRO A 154 0.45 -5.49 14.61
C PRO A 154 -0.15 -4.78 15.83
N ASP A 155 -1.48 -4.76 15.93
CA ASP A 155 -2.19 -4.47 17.17
C ASP A 155 -1.76 -5.50 18.22
N PRO A 156 -1.27 -5.09 19.40
CA PRO A 156 -0.80 -6.01 20.42
C PRO A 156 -1.86 -7.07 20.73
N ILE A 157 -3.10 -6.66 21.00
CA ILE A 157 -4.12 -7.54 21.59
C ILE A 157 -4.62 -8.59 20.59
N SER A 158 -5.03 -8.17 19.42
CA SER A 158 -5.60 -9.03 18.38
C SER A 158 -4.55 -9.69 17.50
N GLY A 159 -3.35 -9.11 17.39
CA GLY A 159 -2.35 -9.47 16.39
C GLY A 159 -2.70 -9.01 14.97
N ALA A 160 -3.83 -8.32 14.78
CA ALA A 160 -4.23 -7.81 13.47
C ALA A 160 -3.31 -6.68 13.03
N HIS A 161 -3.02 -6.59 11.74
CA HIS A 161 -2.22 -5.50 11.21
C HIS A 161 -2.97 -4.16 11.25
N CYS A 162 -2.36 -3.11 11.80
CA CYS A 162 -2.88 -1.75 11.71
C CYS A 162 -2.61 -1.22 10.29
N TRP A 163 -3.65 -1.01 9.48
CA TRP A 163 -3.44 -0.70 8.06
C TRP A 163 -3.20 0.77 7.74
N LEU A 164 -3.66 1.70 8.57
CA LEU A 164 -3.46 3.13 8.34
C LEU A 164 -1.98 3.48 8.52
N GLN A 165 -1.41 4.19 7.54
CA GLN A 165 0.01 4.56 7.56
C GLN A 165 0.15 6.06 7.80
N LYS A 166 1.08 6.44 8.68
CA LYS A 166 1.62 7.80 8.66
C LYS A 166 2.56 7.90 7.45
N VAL A 167 2.35 8.89 6.59
CA VAL A 167 3.16 9.10 5.39
C VAL A 167 3.60 10.56 5.28
N ARG A 168 4.69 10.79 4.55
CA ARG A 168 5.10 12.12 4.09
C ARG A 168 4.91 12.22 2.58
N LEU A 169 4.32 13.33 2.13
CA LEU A 169 4.05 13.57 0.72
C LEU A 169 4.99 14.63 0.15
N THR A 170 5.64 14.32 -0.96
CA THR A 170 6.50 15.27 -1.68
C THR A 170 6.34 15.09 -3.18
N LYS A 171 6.81 16.07 -3.97
CA LYS A 171 7.04 15.83 -5.40
C LYS A 171 8.19 14.81 -5.56
N PRO A 172 8.12 13.91 -6.55
CA PRO A 172 9.24 13.01 -6.84
C PRO A 172 10.48 13.79 -7.30
N GLY A 173 11.65 13.20 -7.04
CA GLY A 173 12.92 13.66 -7.58
C GLY A 173 13.04 13.44 -9.09
N PRO A 174 14.07 14.01 -9.75
CA PRO A 174 14.23 13.95 -11.22
C PRO A 174 14.30 12.52 -11.79
N ASP A 175 14.83 11.58 -11.01
CA ASP A 175 15.00 10.19 -11.41
C ASP A 175 13.90 9.26 -10.87
N GLU A 176 12.90 9.78 -10.18
CA GLU A 176 11.80 9.02 -9.60
C GLU A 176 10.58 9.08 -10.54
N LYS A 177 10.15 7.92 -11.02
CA LYS A 177 9.14 7.77 -12.08
C LYS A 177 7.89 7.11 -11.54
N TYR A 178 6.79 7.30 -12.26
CA TYR A 178 5.53 6.60 -11.98
C TYR A 178 5.75 5.09 -11.84
N GLY A 179 5.21 4.51 -10.77
CA GLY A 179 5.28 3.09 -10.48
C GLY A 179 6.59 2.63 -9.83
N ASP A 180 7.49 3.55 -9.50
CA ASP A 180 8.69 3.21 -8.73
C ASP A 180 8.32 2.92 -7.27
N ILE A 181 9.02 1.92 -6.71
CA ILE A 181 8.95 1.55 -5.30
C ILE A 181 10.37 1.34 -4.81
N GLU A 182 10.70 1.89 -3.64
CA GLU A 182 11.93 1.56 -2.92
C GLU A 182 11.61 1.24 -1.47
N VAL A 183 12.22 0.19 -0.94
CA VAL A 183 12.02 -0.26 0.44
C VAL A 183 13.33 -0.71 1.06
N ASP A 184 13.43 -0.56 2.38
CA ASP A 184 14.57 -0.96 3.18
C ASP A 184 14.12 -2.00 4.22
N THR A 185 14.65 -3.21 4.10
CA THR A 185 14.27 -4.34 4.96
C THR A 185 14.78 -4.20 6.38
N ASP A 186 15.92 -3.54 6.57
CA ASP A 186 16.50 -3.32 7.90
C ASP A 186 15.69 -2.25 8.65
N ARG A 187 15.28 -1.18 7.95
CA ARG A 187 14.30 -0.21 8.48
C ARG A 187 12.98 -0.88 8.81
N SER A 188 12.50 -1.80 7.97
CA SER A 188 11.27 -2.54 8.24
C SER A 188 11.34 -3.34 9.54
N PHE A 189 12.43 -4.08 9.74
CA PHE A 189 12.61 -4.85 10.97
C PHE A 189 12.85 -3.98 12.20
N ALA A 190 13.60 -2.89 12.05
CA ALA A 190 13.81 -1.92 13.13
C ALA A 190 12.50 -1.24 13.55
N TYR A 191 11.66 -0.85 12.58
CA TYR A 191 10.35 -0.25 12.85
C TYR A 191 9.41 -1.25 13.53
N PHE A 192 9.38 -2.50 13.07
CA PHE A 192 8.62 -3.57 13.73
C PHE A 192 9.00 -3.74 15.21
N LYS A 193 10.30 -3.77 15.52
CA LYS A 193 10.79 -3.85 16.91
C LYS A 193 10.34 -2.64 17.74
N LYS A 194 10.47 -1.44 17.17
CA LYS A 194 10.03 -0.19 17.79
C LYS A 194 8.53 -0.21 18.09
N TRP A 195 7.72 -0.63 17.10
CA TRP A 195 6.28 -0.77 17.24
C TRP A 195 5.90 -1.76 18.35
N ASN A 196 6.54 -2.93 18.38
CA ASN A 196 6.31 -3.90 19.45
C ASN A 196 6.69 -3.37 20.83
N GLN A 197 7.75 -2.55 20.92
CA GLN A 197 8.11 -1.93 22.20
C GLN A 197 7.03 -0.94 22.64
N TRP A 198 6.58 -0.05 21.75
CA TRP A 198 5.46 0.86 22.05
C TRP A 198 4.20 0.12 22.46
N ALA A 199 3.89 -0.97 21.76
CA ALA A 199 2.75 -1.82 22.06
C ALA A 199 2.86 -2.43 23.46
N LYS A 200 4.04 -2.94 23.84
CA LYS A 200 4.31 -3.45 25.20
C LYS A 200 4.24 -2.36 26.27
N ASP A 201 4.80 -1.19 26.01
CA ASP A 201 4.81 -0.07 26.95
C ASP A 201 3.39 0.47 27.21
N ALA A 202 2.51 0.35 26.22
CA ALA A 202 1.11 0.74 26.30
C ALA A 202 0.16 -0.42 26.68
N GLU A 203 0.65 -1.66 26.74
CA GLU A 203 -0.18 -2.82 27.09
C GLU A 203 -0.64 -2.69 28.54
N THR A 204 -1.93 -2.89 28.75
CA THR A 204 -2.50 -3.08 30.08
C THR A 204 -3.00 -4.51 30.20
N HIS A 205 -2.83 -5.11 31.38
CA HIS A 205 -3.25 -6.47 31.66
C HIS A 205 -4.31 -6.52 32.77
N PRO A 206 -5.53 -6.05 32.49
CA PRO A 206 -6.61 -6.13 33.48
C PRO A 206 -6.78 -7.56 33.98
N ASN A 207 -6.85 -7.71 35.31
CA ASN A 207 -7.01 -9.01 35.98
C ASN A 207 -5.88 -10.02 35.68
N GLY A 208 -4.67 -9.55 35.34
CA GLY A 208 -3.51 -10.41 35.07
C GLY A 208 -3.58 -11.18 33.74
N LEU A 209 -4.50 -10.79 32.84
CA LEU A 209 -4.69 -11.45 31.55
C LEU A 209 -3.72 -10.89 30.50
N ARG A 210 -2.97 -11.78 29.83
CA ARG A 210 -2.21 -11.49 28.61
C ARG A 210 -3.10 -10.90 27.52
N ARG A 211 -4.34 -11.42 27.42
CA ARG A 211 -5.35 -11.05 26.43
C ARG A 211 -6.78 -11.23 26.98
N PRO A 212 -7.78 -10.48 26.50
CA PRO A 212 -9.17 -10.64 26.95
C PRO A 212 -9.76 -12.01 26.59
N LEU A 213 -10.48 -12.63 27.52
CA LEU A 213 -11.14 -13.94 27.34
C LEU A 213 -12.30 -13.91 26.33
N TRP A 214 -12.93 -12.76 26.12
CA TRP A 214 -14.05 -12.59 25.19
C TRP A 214 -13.61 -12.49 23.72
N MET A 215 -12.32 -12.26 23.46
CA MET A 215 -11.80 -12.18 22.09
C MET A 215 -11.62 -13.60 21.54
N GLY A 216 -12.55 -14.02 20.67
CA GLY A 216 -12.53 -15.34 20.04
C GLY A 216 -11.29 -15.56 19.15
N ARG A 217 -10.75 -16.78 19.18
CA ARG A 217 -9.53 -17.14 18.45
C ARG A 217 -9.66 -18.53 17.81
N PRO A 218 -9.18 -18.71 16.57
CA PRO A 218 -8.90 -20.05 16.07
C PRO A 218 -7.94 -20.75 17.04
N LEU A 219 -8.26 -21.99 17.43
CA LEU A 219 -7.44 -22.77 18.39
C LEU A 219 -7.26 -22.05 19.74
N THR A 220 -8.38 -21.66 20.37
CA THR A 220 -8.37 -20.96 21.66
C THR A 220 -7.61 -21.78 22.72
N PRO A 221 -6.58 -21.21 23.40
CA PRO A 221 -5.82 -21.90 24.43
C PRO A 221 -6.69 -22.31 25.63
N ALA A 222 -6.16 -23.21 26.49
CA ALA A 222 -6.76 -23.46 27.80
C ALA A 222 -6.78 -22.15 28.64
N ARG A 223 -7.82 -21.98 29.45
CA ARG A 223 -8.12 -20.71 30.15
C ARG A 223 -6.97 -20.23 31.04
N ASP A 224 -6.24 -21.13 31.67
CA ASP A 224 -5.08 -20.84 32.52
C ASP A 224 -3.88 -20.26 31.75
N GLN A 225 -3.79 -20.50 30.43
CA GLN A 225 -2.73 -19.95 29.57
C GLN A 225 -2.93 -18.47 29.23
N PHE A 226 -4.08 -17.89 29.58
CA PHE A 226 -4.35 -16.47 29.37
C PHE A 226 -3.75 -15.58 30.45
N TYR A 227 -3.30 -16.13 31.59
CA TYR A 227 -2.76 -15.36 32.70
C TYR A 227 -1.23 -15.18 32.58
N ILE A 228 -0.72 -14.02 33.00
CA ILE A 228 0.70 -13.68 32.90
C ILE A 228 1.51 -14.48 33.90
N ASP A 229 1.07 -14.43 35.15
CA ASP A 229 1.71 -15.10 36.26
C ASP A 229 1.05 -16.46 36.47
N LYS A 230 1.88 -17.49 36.39
CA LYS A 230 1.56 -18.85 36.84
C LYS A 230 2.37 -19.14 38.07
#